data_AF-A0A7V7B2V4-F1
#
_entry.id   AF-A0A7V7B2V4-F1
#
_cell.length_a   1.000
_cell.length_b   1.000
_cell.length_c   1.000
_cell.angle_alpha   90.00
_cell.angle_beta   90.00
_cell.angle_gamma   90.00
#
_symmetry.space_group_name_H-M   'P 1'
#
loop_
_entity.id
_entity.type
_entity.pdbx_description
1 polymer ?
#
loop_
_entity_poly.entity_id
_entity_poly.type
_entity_poly.pdbx_seq_one_letter_code
_entity_poly.pdbx_strand_id
1 'polypeptide(L)'
;MYRAFRIDNIKIDDTIFDELDTYSAKYDRSHNNCHDSCLYQYLRRSMAENTIMSGGIIQEQYFPVVNTDVFLSHSHRDKGLAIKIANWLRATFELDVFIDSYVWGHSDRLIKEIVDIYIKKTSKKPDDDQLNRLASHVYMILAGALTKMIDQAEVVFFSKYW
;
A
#
# COMPACT_ATOMS: atom_id res chain seq x y z
N MET A 1 14.52 -5.68 -15.69
CA MET A 1 14.58 -4.24 -16.03
C MET A 1 13.21 -3.85 -16.53
N TYR A 2 12.45 -3.09 -15.75
CA TYR A 2 11.10 -2.65 -16.11
C TYR A 2 11.14 -1.55 -17.18
N ARG A 3 10.03 -1.35 -17.89
CA ARG A 3 9.84 -0.21 -18.79
C ARG A 3 8.90 0.81 -18.14
N ALA A 4 9.33 2.06 -18.05
CA ALA A 4 8.52 3.12 -17.47
C ALA A 4 7.91 4.03 -18.54
N PHE A 5 6.62 4.33 -18.40
CA PHE A 5 5.89 5.25 -19.27
C PHE A 5 5.18 6.31 -18.46
N ARG A 6 5.28 7.56 -18.93
CA ARG A 6 4.47 8.64 -18.41
C ARG A 6 3.12 8.65 -19.14
N ILE A 7 2.05 8.71 -18.37
CA ILE A 7 0.70 8.76 -18.86
C ILE A 7 0.19 10.19 -18.77
N ASP A 8 -0.08 10.81 -19.91
CA ASP A 8 -0.69 12.15 -20.00
C ASP A 8 -1.89 12.10 -20.95
N ASN A 9 -2.97 12.81 -20.60
CA ASN A 9 -4.11 13.08 -21.49
C ASN A 9 -4.79 11.84 -22.10
N ILE A 10 -4.83 10.71 -21.39
CA ILE A 10 -5.55 9.52 -21.85
C ILE A 10 -7.06 9.78 -21.82
N LYS A 11 -7.72 9.51 -22.96
CA LYS A 11 -9.17 9.42 -23.07
C LYS A 11 -9.54 7.94 -23.16
N ILE A 12 -10.22 7.43 -22.14
CA ILE A 12 -10.77 6.07 -22.16
C ILE A 12 -12.26 6.20 -22.37
N ASP A 13 -12.81 5.38 -23.25
CA ASP A 13 -14.25 5.32 -23.50
C ASP A 13 -14.97 4.82 -22.24
N ASP A 14 -15.93 5.61 -21.75
CA ASP A 14 -16.68 5.33 -20.54
C ASP A 14 -17.65 4.14 -20.71
N THR A 15 -17.96 3.73 -21.95
CA THR A 15 -18.87 2.61 -22.24
C THR A 15 -18.32 1.22 -21.89
N ILE A 16 -17.05 1.14 -21.48
CA ILE A 16 -16.38 -0.14 -21.17
C ILE A 16 -16.61 -0.56 -19.69
N PHE A 17 -17.20 0.29 -18.85
CA PHE A 17 -17.07 0.12 -17.38
C PHE A 17 -18.37 0.29 -16.58
N ASP A 18 -19.18 -0.77 -16.50
CA ASP A 18 -20.34 -0.85 -15.59
C ASP A 18 -20.13 -1.75 -14.36
N GLU A 19 -19.02 -2.50 -14.23
CA GLU A 19 -18.83 -3.48 -13.13
C GLU A 19 -17.46 -3.38 -12.42
N LEU A 20 -17.13 -2.27 -11.73
CA LEU A 20 -15.73 -2.07 -11.31
C LEU A 20 -15.52 -1.53 -9.89
N ASP A 21 -15.61 -2.47 -8.94
CA ASP A 21 -15.06 -2.39 -7.58
C ASP A 21 -13.99 -3.49 -7.32
N THR A 22 -13.51 -4.19 -8.36
CA THR A 22 -12.82 -5.47 -8.19
C THR A 22 -11.37 -5.35 -7.73
N TYR A 23 -10.61 -4.33 -8.17
CA TYR A 23 -9.19 -4.19 -7.82
C TYR A 23 -8.96 -3.68 -6.39
N SER A 24 -9.68 -2.64 -5.98
CA SER A 24 -9.73 -2.19 -4.58
C SER A 24 -10.18 -3.33 -3.67
N ALA A 25 -11.27 -4.03 -4.05
CA ALA A 25 -11.77 -5.16 -3.27
C ALA A 25 -10.84 -6.39 -3.26
N LYS A 26 -9.94 -6.57 -4.23
CA LYS A 26 -8.93 -7.65 -4.24
C LYS A 26 -7.82 -7.36 -3.24
N TYR A 27 -7.34 -6.11 -3.20
CA TYR A 27 -6.35 -5.68 -2.20
C TYR A 27 -6.96 -5.66 -0.79
N ASP A 28 -8.13 -5.05 -0.62
CA ASP A 28 -8.81 -4.99 0.67
C ASP A 28 -9.22 -6.38 1.20
N ARG A 29 -9.63 -7.33 0.34
CA ARG A 29 -9.90 -8.73 0.77
C ARG A 29 -8.64 -9.48 1.18
N SER A 30 -7.50 -9.20 0.55
CA SER A 30 -6.22 -9.79 0.94
C SER A 30 -5.77 -9.31 2.33
N HIS A 31 -6.10 -8.06 2.70
CA HIS A 31 -5.80 -7.50 4.02
C HIS A 31 -6.81 -7.84 5.12
N ASN A 32 -8.11 -7.93 4.82
CA ASN A 32 -9.16 -8.04 5.84
C ASN A 32 -9.39 -9.45 6.42
N ASN A 33 -8.74 -10.50 5.90
CA ASN A 33 -8.91 -11.85 6.42
C ASN A 33 -7.78 -12.23 7.39
N CYS A 34 -8.14 -12.40 8.67
CA CYS A 34 -7.38 -12.96 9.80
C CYS A 34 -6.08 -12.24 10.27
N HIS A 35 -5.53 -11.30 9.50
CA HIS A 35 -4.20 -10.72 9.79
C HIS A 35 -4.15 -9.73 10.96
N ASP A 36 -5.17 -8.88 11.15
CA ASP A 36 -5.13 -7.81 12.17
C ASP A 36 -4.88 -8.33 13.60
N SER A 37 -5.40 -9.51 13.96
CA SER A 37 -5.26 -10.07 15.32
C SER A 37 -3.85 -10.64 15.60
N CYS A 38 -3.28 -11.40 14.66
CA CYS A 38 -1.97 -12.03 14.85
C CYS A 38 -0.84 -10.99 14.87
N LEU A 39 -0.97 -9.96 14.05
CA LEU A 39 0.00 -8.88 13.96
C LEU A 39 -0.07 -7.91 15.14
N TYR A 40 -1.28 -7.55 15.59
CA TYR A 40 -1.45 -6.82 16.83
C TYR A 40 -0.82 -7.58 18.01
N GLN A 41 -0.96 -8.91 18.04
CA GLN A 41 -0.27 -9.74 19.03
C GLN A 41 1.26 -9.72 18.87
N TYR A 42 1.78 -9.77 17.65
CA TYR A 42 3.22 -9.63 17.37
C TYR A 42 3.77 -8.28 17.86
N LEU A 43 3.12 -7.17 17.49
CA LEU A 43 3.51 -5.83 17.91
C LEU A 43 3.43 -5.70 19.44
N ARG A 44 2.32 -6.14 20.04
CA ARG A 44 2.13 -6.12 21.49
C ARG A 44 3.18 -6.94 22.22
N ARG A 45 3.49 -8.15 21.75
CA ARG A 45 4.51 -9.02 22.33
C ARG A 45 5.89 -8.41 22.22
N SER A 46 6.26 -7.94 21.02
CA SER A 46 7.57 -7.34 20.78
C SER A 46 7.77 -6.09 21.65
N MET A 47 6.72 -5.27 21.78
CA MET A 47 6.74 -4.11 22.67
C MET A 47 6.78 -4.53 24.14
N ALA A 48 6.09 -5.59 24.57
CA ALA A 48 6.13 -6.06 25.96
C ALA A 48 7.51 -6.60 26.36
N GLU A 49 8.14 -7.38 25.47
CA GLU A 49 9.44 -8.01 25.66
C GLU A 49 10.61 -7.05 25.36
N ASN A 50 10.34 -5.81 24.92
CA ASN A 50 11.33 -4.83 24.44
C ASN A 50 12.28 -5.42 23.36
N THR A 51 11.75 -6.24 22.47
CA THR A 51 12.52 -6.86 21.37
C THR A 51 12.55 -5.96 20.14
N ILE A 52 13.56 -6.18 19.29
CA ILE A 52 13.66 -5.53 17.98
C ILE A 52 12.51 -6.03 17.09
N MET A 53 11.68 -5.10 16.63
CA MET A 53 10.65 -5.40 15.63
C MET A 53 11.29 -5.60 14.25
N SER A 54 10.92 -6.68 13.57
CA SER A 54 11.40 -6.97 12.22
C SER A 54 10.61 -6.17 11.20
N GLY A 55 11.30 -5.26 10.51
CA GLY A 55 10.72 -4.51 9.39
C GLY A 55 10.21 -5.43 8.27
N GLY A 56 10.84 -6.60 8.07
CA GLY A 56 10.39 -7.59 7.08
C GLY A 56 9.03 -8.19 7.42
N ILE A 57 8.81 -8.58 8.69
CA ILE A 57 7.52 -9.10 9.15
C ILE A 57 6.42 -8.03 9.02
N ILE A 58 6.73 -6.79 9.41
CA ILE A 58 5.78 -5.68 9.26
C ILE A 58 5.46 -5.44 7.78
N GLN A 59 6.48 -5.50 6.91
CA GLN A 59 6.31 -5.32 5.47
C GLN A 59 5.39 -6.38 4.88
N GLU A 60 5.63 -7.66 5.14
CA GLU A 60 4.83 -8.77 4.61
C GLU A 60 3.36 -8.67 5.01
N GLN A 61 3.08 -8.09 6.17
CA GLN A 61 1.75 -8.04 6.76
C GLN A 61 0.96 -6.78 6.36
N TYR A 62 1.56 -5.58 6.42
CA TYR A 62 0.88 -4.33 6.05
C TYR A 62 1.05 -3.96 4.58
N PHE A 63 2.14 -4.39 3.95
CA PHE A 63 2.50 -4.03 2.59
C PHE A 63 2.87 -5.29 1.78
N PRO A 64 1.97 -6.28 1.70
CA PRO A 64 2.24 -7.51 0.99
C PRO A 64 2.60 -7.19 -0.46
N VAL A 65 3.68 -7.81 -0.90
CA VAL A 65 4.14 -7.75 -2.28
C VAL A 65 3.36 -8.82 -3.03
N VAL A 66 2.62 -8.41 -4.06
CA VAL A 66 1.79 -9.30 -4.88
C VAL A 66 2.31 -9.34 -6.31
N ASN A 67 2.10 -10.47 -6.99
CA ASN A 67 2.43 -10.56 -8.40
C ASN A 67 1.53 -9.63 -9.23
N THR A 68 2.14 -8.84 -10.10
CA THR A 68 1.45 -7.87 -10.96
C THR A 68 2.24 -7.65 -12.23
N ASP A 69 1.55 -7.40 -13.35
CA ASP A 69 2.19 -7.12 -14.63
C ASP A 69 2.58 -5.63 -14.73
N VAL A 70 1.70 -4.76 -14.22
CA VAL A 70 1.85 -3.30 -14.29
C VAL A 70 1.82 -2.67 -12.91
N PHE A 71 2.83 -1.87 -12.58
CA PHE A 71 2.78 -0.93 -11.45
C PHE A 71 2.27 0.41 -11.95
N LEU A 72 1.22 0.94 -11.33
CA LEU A 72 0.62 2.23 -11.70
C LEU A 72 0.63 3.17 -10.52
N SER A 73 1.41 4.24 -10.65
CA SER A 73 1.45 5.35 -9.70
C SER A 73 0.80 6.59 -10.29
N HIS A 74 0.13 7.33 -9.42
CA HIS A 74 -0.71 8.45 -9.83
C HIS A 74 -0.73 9.55 -8.77
N SER A 75 -1.13 10.74 -9.20
CA SER A 75 -1.43 11.81 -8.26
C SER A 75 -2.75 11.58 -7.52
N HIS A 76 -2.96 12.26 -6.40
CA HIS A 76 -4.24 12.22 -5.70
C HIS A 76 -5.44 12.60 -6.60
N ARG A 77 -5.23 13.52 -7.55
CA ARG A 77 -6.28 13.99 -8.48
C ARG A 77 -6.64 12.94 -9.53
N ASP A 78 -5.72 12.04 -9.85
CA ASP A 78 -5.86 11.07 -10.94
C ASP A 78 -6.35 9.70 -10.49
N LYS A 79 -6.76 9.52 -9.23
CA LYS A 79 -7.18 8.21 -8.71
C LYS A 79 -8.27 7.56 -9.58
N GLY A 80 -9.25 8.35 -10.04
CA GLY A 80 -10.30 7.86 -10.93
C GLY A 80 -9.76 7.37 -12.28
N LEU A 81 -8.83 8.12 -12.88
CA LEU A 81 -8.20 7.73 -14.15
C LEU A 81 -7.31 6.49 -13.99
N ALA A 82 -6.55 6.41 -12.90
CA ALA A 82 -5.74 5.25 -12.54
C ALA A 82 -6.57 3.96 -12.50
N ILE A 83 -7.73 4.01 -11.83
CA ILE A 83 -8.68 2.89 -11.77
C ILE A 83 -9.20 2.54 -13.17
N LYS A 84 -9.60 3.53 -13.98
CA LYS A 84 -10.06 3.29 -15.36
C LYS A 84 -8.97 2.64 -16.22
N ILE A 85 -7.72 3.08 -16.12
CA ILE A 85 -6.58 2.48 -16.84
C ILE A 85 -6.38 1.03 -16.39
N ALA A 86 -6.38 0.76 -15.10
CA ALA A 86 -6.21 -0.59 -14.56
C ALA A 86 -7.29 -1.54 -15.09
N ASN A 87 -8.54 -1.08 -15.09
CA ASN A 87 -9.67 -1.84 -15.57
C ASN A 87 -9.63 -2.07 -17.08
N TRP A 88 -9.24 -1.05 -17.85
CA TRP A 88 -9.07 -1.17 -19.30
C TRP A 88 -8.01 -2.22 -19.66
N LEU A 89 -6.85 -2.17 -18.99
CA LEU A 89 -5.75 -3.11 -19.18
C LEU A 89 -6.19 -4.54 -18.87
N ARG A 90 -6.93 -4.71 -17.77
CA ARG A 90 -7.46 -6.02 -17.39
C ARG A 90 -8.49 -6.55 -18.38
N ALA A 91 -9.43 -5.72 -18.81
CA ALA A 91 -10.50 -6.14 -19.72
C ALA A 91 -10.00 -6.42 -21.15
N THR A 92 -8.98 -5.68 -21.61
CA THR A 92 -8.50 -5.75 -23.00
C THR A 92 -7.34 -6.73 -23.17
N PHE A 93 -6.46 -6.83 -22.17
CA PHE A 93 -5.20 -7.58 -22.26
C PHE A 93 -5.01 -8.61 -21.13
N GLU A 94 -5.99 -8.74 -20.23
CA GLU A 94 -5.93 -9.62 -19.06
C GLU A 94 -4.81 -9.31 -18.05
N LEU A 95 -4.18 -8.13 -18.16
CA LEU A 95 -3.05 -7.72 -17.31
C LEU A 95 -3.50 -7.34 -15.89
N ASP A 96 -2.76 -7.80 -14.90
CA ASP A 96 -2.91 -7.43 -13.50
C ASP A 96 -2.15 -6.13 -13.17
N VAL A 97 -2.89 -5.16 -12.61
CA VAL A 97 -2.38 -3.81 -12.34
C VAL A 97 -2.40 -3.52 -10.84
N PHE A 98 -1.23 -3.17 -10.29
CA PHE A 98 -1.09 -2.68 -8.93
C PHE A 98 -1.13 -1.15 -8.91
N ILE A 99 -2.11 -0.58 -8.19
CA ILE A 99 -2.21 0.86 -7.98
C ILE A 99 -1.60 1.21 -6.62
N ASP A 100 -0.57 2.04 -6.60
CA ASP A 100 0.22 2.34 -5.39
C ASP A 100 -0.58 2.99 -4.25
N SER A 101 -1.59 3.81 -4.57
CA SER A 101 -2.40 4.48 -3.55
C SER A 101 -3.25 3.55 -2.69
N TYR A 102 -3.45 2.29 -3.11
CA TYR A 102 -4.18 1.31 -2.30
C TYR A 102 -3.46 0.98 -1.00
N VAL A 103 -2.13 1.00 -0.98
CA VAL A 103 -1.36 0.61 0.21
C VAL A 103 -1.06 1.78 1.16
N TRP A 104 -1.27 3.03 0.73
CA TRP A 104 -0.99 4.21 1.56
C TRP A 104 -1.88 4.27 2.80
N GLY A 105 -3.15 3.85 2.71
CA GLY A 105 -4.04 3.81 3.87
C GLY A 105 -3.57 2.84 4.98
N HIS A 106 -2.71 1.88 4.65
CA HIS A 106 -2.18 0.92 5.62
C HIS A 106 -1.06 1.51 6.48
N SER A 107 -0.29 2.49 6.00
CA SER A 107 0.75 3.13 6.82
C SER A 107 0.15 3.92 7.98
N ASP A 108 -0.93 4.66 7.72
CA ASP A 108 -1.59 5.46 8.76
C ASP A 108 -2.24 4.55 9.81
N ARG A 109 -2.80 3.42 9.39
CA ARG A 109 -3.35 2.39 10.28
C ARG A 109 -2.25 1.79 11.17
N LEU A 110 -1.12 1.39 10.60
CA LEU A 110 0.02 0.83 11.33
C LEU A 110 0.56 1.82 12.38
N ILE A 111 0.75 3.09 12.01
CA ILE A 111 1.22 4.13 12.94
C ILE A 111 0.24 4.23 14.11
N LYS A 112 -1.06 4.30 13.84
CA LYS A 112 -2.09 4.39 14.88
C LYS A 112 -2.07 3.19 15.82
N GLU A 113 -1.96 1.97 15.30
CA GLU A 113 -1.94 0.75 16.11
C GLU A 113 -0.71 0.69 17.03
N ILE A 114 0.48 1.05 16.53
CA ILE A 114 1.69 1.11 17.37
C ILE A 114 1.53 2.17 18.47
N VAL A 115 1.00 3.34 18.14
CA VAL A 115 0.74 4.42 19.11
C VAL A 115 -0.25 3.95 20.18
N ASP A 116 -1.34 3.28 19.79
CA ASP A 116 -2.34 2.77 20.73
C ASP A 116 -1.75 1.73 21.69
N ILE A 117 -0.88 0.82 21.20
CA ILE A 117 -0.18 -0.15 22.05
C ILE A 117 0.79 0.57 23.02
N TYR A 118 1.51 1.58 22.53
CA TYR A 118 2.43 2.37 23.34
C TYR A 118 1.71 3.09 24.48
N ILE A 119 0.59 3.77 24.18
CA ILE A 119 -0.24 4.47 25.17
C ILE A 119 -0.79 3.50 26.20
N LYS A 120 -1.30 2.33 25.77
CA LYS A 120 -1.80 1.30 26.69
C LYS A 120 -0.71 0.78 27.65
N LYS A 121 0.53 0.68 27.20
CA LYS A 121 1.67 0.19 28.02
C LYS A 121 2.20 1.23 28.99
N THR A 122 2.30 2.49 28.54
CA THR A 122 3.01 3.55 29.29
C THR A 122 2.09 4.52 30.01
N SER A 123 0.80 4.51 29.67
CA SER A 123 -0.19 5.53 30.05
C SER A 123 0.21 6.95 29.65
N LYS A 124 1.11 7.09 28.66
CA LYS A 124 1.62 8.36 28.14
C LYS A 124 1.42 8.42 26.63
N LYS A 125 1.15 9.62 26.12
CA LYS A 125 1.21 9.89 24.69
C LYS A 125 2.67 10.01 24.26
N PRO A 126 3.04 9.49 23.07
CA PRO A 126 4.35 9.76 22.53
C PRO A 126 4.52 11.26 22.28
N ASP A 127 5.75 11.76 22.45
CA ASP A 127 6.11 13.11 22.03
C ASP A 127 6.24 13.20 20.50
N ASP A 128 6.33 14.43 19.98
CA ASP A 128 6.41 14.68 18.54
C ASP A 128 7.63 14.01 17.90
N ASP A 129 8.76 13.95 18.60
CA ASP A 129 9.98 13.32 18.11
C ASP A 129 9.83 11.80 18.00
N GLN A 130 9.19 11.16 18.98
CA GLN A 130 8.86 9.74 18.96
C GLN A 130 7.89 9.42 17.82
N LEU A 131 6.87 10.26 17.62
CA LEU A 131 5.90 10.08 16.54
C LEU A 131 6.55 10.24 15.16
N ASN A 132 7.40 11.24 14.99
CA ASN A 132 8.12 11.48 13.73
C ASN A 132 9.09 10.34 13.40
N ARG A 133 9.81 9.81 14.39
CA ARG A 133 10.67 8.63 14.20
C ARG A 133 9.86 7.40 13.80
N LEU A 134 8.74 7.14 14.48
CA LEU A 134 7.84 6.04 14.14
C LEU A 134 7.32 6.17 12.71
N ALA A 135 6.79 7.33 12.34
CA ALA A 135 6.29 7.60 11.00
C ALA A 135 7.38 7.38 9.94
N SER A 136 8.59 7.88 10.18
CA SER A 136 9.73 7.69 9.29
C SER A 136 10.07 6.21 9.07
N HIS A 137 10.08 5.41 10.13
CA HIS A 137 10.30 3.96 10.01
C HIS A 137 9.19 3.26 9.21
N VAL A 138 7.93 3.59 9.46
CA VAL A 138 6.80 3.02 8.72
C VAL A 138 6.87 3.40 7.24
N TYR A 139 7.14 4.67 6.92
CA TYR A 139 7.27 5.11 5.53
C TYR A 139 8.49 4.51 4.83
N MET A 140 9.60 4.23 5.54
CA MET A 140 10.73 3.48 4.98
C MET A 140 10.34 2.04 4.63
N ILE A 141 9.55 1.37 5.48
CA ILE A 141 9.07 0.01 5.21
C ILE A 141 8.13 0.02 3.98
N LEU A 142 7.21 0.99 3.91
CA LEU A 142 6.35 1.19 2.74
C LEU A 142 7.17 1.45 1.47
N ALA A 143 8.17 2.33 1.52
CA ALA A 143 9.04 2.62 0.38
C ALA A 143 9.79 1.36 -0.09
N GLY A 144 10.26 0.53 0.84
CA GLY A 144 10.85 -0.78 0.53
C GLY A 144 9.88 -1.73 -0.15
N ALA A 145 8.62 -1.79 0.32
CA ALA A 145 7.57 -2.59 -0.31
C ALA A 145 7.23 -2.10 -1.73
N LEU A 146 7.07 -0.79 -1.92
CA LEU A 146 6.80 -0.19 -3.23
C LEU A 146 7.97 -0.43 -4.21
N THR A 147 9.22 -0.35 -3.72
CA THR A 147 10.40 -0.65 -4.54
C THR A 147 10.38 -2.11 -5.00
N LYS A 148 10.01 -3.06 -4.13
CA LYS A 148 9.83 -4.47 -4.50
C LYS A 148 8.71 -4.67 -5.52
N MET A 149 7.59 -3.96 -5.36
CA MET A 149 6.49 -4.00 -6.34
C MET A 149 6.92 -3.49 -7.72
N ILE A 150 7.70 -2.40 -7.77
CA ILE A 150 8.26 -1.87 -9.02
C ILE A 150 9.23 -2.87 -9.67
N ASP A 151 10.08 -3.52 -8.87
CA ASP A 151 11.05 -4.51 -9.38
C ASP A 151 10.38 -5.76 -9.96
N GLN A 152 9.24 -6.17 -9.38
CA GLN A 152 8.46 -7.31 -9.85
C GLN A 152 7.61 -7.00 -11.09
N ALA A 153 7.13 -5.77 -11.23
CA ALA A 153 6.32 -5.38 -12.38
C ALA A 153 7.15 -5.34 -13.67
N GLU A 154 6.55 -5.76 -14.78
CA GLU A 154 7.20 -5.66 -16.10
C GLU A 154 7.19 -4.21 -16.61
N VAL A 155 6.09 -3.49 -16.32
CA VAL A 155 5.83 -2.15 -16.81
C VAL A 155 5.42 -1.24 -15.66
N VAL A 156 5.88 0.01 -15.72
CA VAL A 156 5.57 1.03 -14.74
C VAL A 156 4.92 2.23 -15.41
N PHE A 157 3.75 2.61 -14.93
CA PHE A 157 2.98 3.75 -15.40
C PHE A 157 2.95 4.85 -14.33
N PHE A 158 3.17 6.10 -14.74
CA PHE A 158 3.15 7.25 -13.84
C PHE A 158 2.31 8.40 -14.41
N SER A 159 1.35 8.91 -13.63
CA SER A 159 0.60 10.15 -13.92
C SER A 159 1.06 11.29 -13.01
N LYS A 160 1.33 12.48 -13.56
CA LYS A 160 1.75 13.67 -12.79
C LYS A 160 0.69 14.77 -12.81
N TYR A 161 -0.02 14.93 -11.69
CA TYR A 161 -0.74 16.17 -11.34
C TYR A 161 -0.66 16.42 -9.83
N TRP A 162 0.42 17.04 -9.35
CA TRP A 162 0.51 17.49 -7.94
C TRP A 162 -0.52 18.58 -7.64
#